data_AF-A0A6M3LN86-F1
#
_entry.id   AF-A0A6M3LN86-F1
#
_cell.length_a   1.000
_cell.length_b   1.000
_cell.length_c   1.000
_cell.angle_alpha   90.00
_cell.angle_beta   90.00
_cell.angle_gamma   90.00
#
_symmetry.space_group_name_H-M   'P 1'
#
loop_
_entity.id
_entity.type
_entity.pdbx_description
1 polymer ?
#
loop_
_entity_poly.entity_id
_entity_poly.type
_entity_poly.pdbx_seq_one_letter_code
_entity_poly.pdbx_strand_id
1 'polypeptide(L)'
;MAKCPYCDKEISLKLNDLKDHKMSMIIRHEGQYLKAKTVGGVITNMATLLGETSNNRVKVAFGGIEQREHELTIHFLVAESREDKP
;
A
#
# COMPACT_ATOMS: atom_id res chain seq x y z
N MET A 1 -0.09 -15.65 -6.09
CA MET A 1 -1.21 -15.44 -5.15
C MET A 1 -0.80 -16.03 -3.81
N ALA A 2 -1.09 -15.35 -2.70
CA ALA A 2 -0.69 -15.78 -1.37
C ALA A 2 -1.93 -16.16 -0.56
N LYS A 3 -1.86 -17.20 0.26
CA LYS A 3 -2.94 -17.54 1.19
C LYS A 3 -2.79 -16.75 2.47
N CYS A 4 -3.90 -16.23 3.01
CA CYS A 4 -3.92 -15.59 4.31
C CYS A 4 -3.60 -16.62 5.40
N PRO A 5 -2.55 -16.44 6.21
CA PRO A 5 -2.18 -17.40 7.25
C PRO A 5 -3.21 -17.50 8.38
N TYR A 6 -4.17 -16.57 8.46
CA TYR A 6 -5.19 -16.52 9.50
C TYR A 6 -6.56 -17.07 9.08
N CYS A 7 -6.86 -17.13 7.78
CA CYS A 7 -8.19 -17.54 7.32
C CYS A 7 -8.19 -18.44 6.08
N ASP A 8 -7.02 -18.86 5.60
CA ASP A 8 -6.79 -19.74 4.44
C ASP A 8 -7.37 -19.23 3.10
N LYS A 9 -7.99 -18.05 3.09
CA LYS A 9 -8.53 -17.37 1.91
C LYS A 9 -7.41 -16.82 1.03
N GLU A 10 -7.67 -16.76 -0.27
CA GLU A 10 -6.72 -16.20 -1.21
C GLU A 10 -6.63 -14.67 -1.10
N ILE A 11 -5.40 -14.18 -1.09
CA ILE A 11 -5.06 -12.77 -1.18
C ILE A 11 -4.11 -12.59 -2.36
N SER A 12 -4.44 -11.66 -3.25
CA SER A 12 -3.50 -11.22 -4.28
C SER A 12 -3.15 -9.76 -4.07
N LEU A 13 -1.85 -9.47 -4.20
CA LEU A 13 -1.29 -8.13 -4.13
C LEU A 13 -0.78 -7.77 -5.51
N LYS A 14 -1.16 -6.59 -6.00
CA LYS A 14 -0.60 -6.01 -7.22
C LYS A 14 -0.18 -4.58 -6.93
N LEU A 15 1.09 -4.28 -7.23
CA LEU A 15 1.59 -2.92 -7.23
C LEU A 15 1.44 -2.35 -8.64
N ASN A 16 0.84 -1.17 -8.74
CA ASN A 16 0.83 -0.39 -9.95
C ASN A 16 1.64 0.88 -9.70
N ASP A 17 2.70 1.04 -10.47
CA ASP A 17 3.39 2.31 -10.57
C ASP A 17 2.55 3.24 -11.44
N LEU A 18 2.06 4.32 -10.85
CA LEU A 18 1.29 5.33 -11.55
C LEU A 18 2.24 6.48 -11.90
N LYS A 19 1.99 7.16 -13.02
CA LYS A 19 2.77 8.35 -13.39
C LYS A 19 2.71 9.39 -12.27
N ASP A 20 3.74 10.25 -12.22
CA ASP A 20 3.83 11.40 -11.31
C ASP A 20 3.89 11.04 -9.83
N HIS A 21 4.84 10.16 -9.44
CA HIS A 21 5.11 9.87 -8.03
C HIS A 21 3.92 9.23 -7.29
N LYS A 22 3.05 8.54 -8.02
CA LYS A 22 1.88 7.86 -7.46
C LYS A 22 2.12 6.36 -7.53
N MET A 23 1.79 5.66 -6.45
CA MET A 23 1.77 4.21 -6.46
C MET A 23 0.43 3.75 -5.94
N SER A 24 -0.13 2.68 -6.50
CA SER A 24 -1.26 2.01 -5.88
C SER A 24 -0.99 0.54 -5.60
N MET A 25 -1.50 0.08 -4.47
CA MET A 25 -1.51 -1.32 -4.10
C MET A 25 -2.94 -1.83 -4.14
N ILE A 26 -3.18 -2.81 -4.99
CA ILE A 26 -4.47 -3.49 -5.11
C ILE A 26 -4.39 -4.79 -4.31
N ILE A 27 -5.32 -4.97 -3.39
CA ILE A 27 -5.50 -6.15 -2.57
C ILE A 27 -6.82 -6.81 -2.98
N ARG A 28 -6.77 -7.99 -3.59
CA ARG A 28 -7.98 -8.78 -3.84
C ARG A 28 -8.11 -9.86 -2.79
N HIS A 29 -9.33 -10.05 -2.29
CA HIS A 29 -9.61 -10.99 -1.21
C HIS A 29 -10.95 -11.70 -1.39
N GLU A 30 -10.99 -13.00 -1.10
CA GLU A 30 -12.23 -13.81 -1.13
C GLU A 30 -13.10 -13.61 0.13
N GLY A 31 -12.62 -12.82 1.10
CA GLY A 31 -13.37 -12.49 2.31
C GLY A 31 -14.51 -11.49 2.07
N GLN A 32 -15.50 -11.47 2.97
CA GLN A 32 -16.55 -10.43 2.97
C GLN A 32 -16.01 -9.05 3.36
N TYR A 33 -14.97 -8.99 4.21
CA TYR A 33 -14.41 -7.73 4.68
C TYR A 33 -12.96 -7.88 5.17
N LEU A 34 -12.13 -6.87 4.96
CA LEU A 34 -10.81 -6.72 5.60
C LEU A 34 -10.94 -5.80 6.81
N LYS A 35 -10.57 -6.28 8.01
CA LYS A 35 -10.64 -5.46 9.23
C LYS A 35 -9.80 -4.19 9.08
N ALA A 36 -10.30 -3.04 9.55
CA ALA A 36 -9.60 -1.75 9.47
C ALA A 36 -8.18 -1.80 10.06
N LYS A 37 -7.97 -2.54 11.15
CA LYS A 37 -6.65 -2.76 11.76
C LYS A 37 -5.67 -3.46 10.80
N THR A 38 -6.16 -4.44 10.03
CA THR A 38 -5.35 -5.13 9.01
C THR A 38 -4.95 -4.17 7.90
N VAL A 39 -5.90 -3.36 7.42
CA VAL A 39 -5.64 -2.35 6.39
C VAL A 39 -4.61 -1.32 6.87
N GLY A 40 -4.75 -0.80 8.08
CA GLY A 40 -3.78 0.13 8.67
C GLY A 40 -2.37 -0.45 8.82
N GLY A 41 -2.27 -1.73 9.22
CA GLY A 41 -0.99 -2.43 9.29
C GLY A 41 -0.32 -2.58 7.92
N VAL A 42 -1.11 -2.89 6.89
CA VAL A 42 -0.62 -2.98 5.51
C VAL A 42 -0.11 -1.63 5.00
N ILE A 43 -0.85 -0.54 5.24
CA ILE A 43 -0.44 0.82 4.86
C ILE A 43 0.90 1.18 5.53
N THR A 44 1.00 0.95 6.83
CA THR A 44 2.19 1.32 7.62
C THR A 44 3.43 0.56 7.13
N ASN A 45 3.32 -0.78 7.01
CA ASN A 45 4.44 -1.60 6.57
C ASN A 45 4.88 -1.26 5.14
N MET A 46 3.94 -0.95 4.25
CA MET A 46 4.28 -0.58 2.88
C MET A 46 4.98 0.78 2.82
N ALA A 47 4.53 1.77 3.61
CA ALA A 47 5.20 3.06 3.69
C ALA A 47 6.64 2.93 4.22
N THR A 48 6.85 2.08 5.24
CA THR A 48 8.19 1.76 5.76
C THR A 48 9.06 1.11 4.69
N LEU A 49 8.58 0.04 4.04
CA LEU A 49 9.32 -0.65 2.99
C LEU A 49 9.70 0.26 1.81
N LEU A 50 8.79 1.13 1.39
CA LEU A 50 9.06 2.11 0.32
C LEU A 50 10.09 3.16 0.72
N GLY A 51 10.10 3.58 1.98
CA GLY A 51 11.14 4.48 2.51
C GLY A 51 12.51 3.81 2.66
N GLU A 52 12.55 2.53 3.03
CA GLU A 52 13.80 1.76 3.22
C GLU A 52 14.44 1.31 1.90
N THR A 53 13.64 0.97 0.89
CA THR A 53 14.14 0.49 -0.40
C THR A 53 14.65 1.61 -1.30
N SER A 54 14.26 2.86 -1.07
CA SER A 54 14.85 3.98 -1.76
C SER A 54 16.17 4.39 -1.09
N ASN A 55 17.29 4.21 -1.77
CA ASN A 55 18.59 4.80 -1.37
C ASN A 55 18.53 6.35 -1.26
N ASN A 56 17.47 6.98 -1.77
CA ASN A 56 17.16 8.39 -1.60
C ASN A 56 16.23 8.58 -0.39
N ARG A 57 16.29 9.71 0.31
CA ARG A 57 15.29 10.05 1.34
C ARG A 57 13.94 10.30 0.66
N VAL A 58 13.08 9.30 0.56
CA VAL A 58 11.76 9.44 -0.06
C VAL A 58 10.70 9.60 1.02
N LYS A 59 9.79 10.55 0.85
CA LYS A 59 8.60 10.72 1.69
C LYS A 59 7.43 10.00 1.04
N VAL A 60 6.86 9.07 1.79
CA VAL A 60 5.65 8.34 1.40
C VAL A 60 4.47 8.92 2.17
N ALA A 61 3.42 9.34 1.46
CA ALA A 61 2.18 9.81 2.04
C ALA A 61 1.00 8.96 1.58
N PHE A 62 0.03 8.76 2.47
CA PHE A 62 -1.22 8.09 2.12
C PHE A 62 -2.11 9.02 1.29
N GLY A 63 -2.47 8.57 0.08
CA GLY A 63 -3.29 9.33 -0.86
C GLY A 63 -4.79 9.00 -0.81
N GLY A 64 -5.15 7.81 -0.32
CA GLY A 64 -6.56 7.40 -0.21
C GLY A 64 -6.77 5.90 -0.31
N ILE A 65 -8.01 5.49 -0.09
CA ILE A 65 -8.49 4.11 -0.25
C ILE A 65 -9.73 4.10 -1.13
N GLU A 66 -9.77 3.16 -2.06
CA GLU A 66 -10.98 2.78 -2.79
C GLU A 66 -11.35 1.35 -2.42
N GLN A 67 -12.58 1.12 -1.97
CA GLN A 67 -13.07 -0.21 -1.64
C GLN A 67 -14.19 -0.60 -2.61
N ARG A 68 -14.06 -1.79 -3.19
CA ARG A 68 -15.06 -2.48 -4.01
C ARG A 68 -15.32 -3.86 -3.42
N GLU A 69 -16.31 -4.55 -3.96
CA GLU A 69 -16.55 -5.95 -3.62
C GLU A 69 -15.29 -6.77 -3.93
N HIS A 70 -14.75 -7.44 -2.90
CA HIS A 70 -13.53 -8.27 -2.97
C HIS A 70 -12.22 -7.58 -3.40
N GLU A 71 -12.20 -6.25 -3.49
CA GLU A 71 -11.02 -5.49 -3.92
C GLU A 71 -10.84 -4.22 -3.08
N LEU A 72 -9.62 -4.01 -2.59
CA LEU A 72 -9.21 -2.81 -1.88
C LEU A 72 -8.00 -2.20 -2.61
N THR A 73 -8.12 -0.97 -3.07
CA THR A 73 -7.02 -0.21 -3.65
C THR A 73 -6.55 0.84 -2.67
N ILE A 74 -5.25 0.86 -2.40
CA ILE A 74 -4.59 1.80 -1.50
C ILE A 74 -3.65 2.66 -2.33
N HIS A 75 -3.84 3.98 -2.29
CA HIS A 75 -3.03 4.93 -3.04
C HIS A 75 -1.97 5.56 -2.14
N PHE A 76 -0.76 5.67 -2.67
CA PHE A 76 0.39 6.29 -2.04
C PHE A 76 0.95 7.38 -2.95
N LEU A 77 1.43 8.45 -2.33
CA LEU A 77 2.24 9.49 -2.95
C LEU A 77 3.68 9.30 -2.50
N VAL A 78 4.62 9.31 -3.44
CA VAL A 78 6.03 8.95 -3.22
C VAL A 78 6.91 10.07 -3.74
N ALA A 79 7.18 11.07 -2.91
CA ALA A 79 7.95 12.24 -3.28
C ALA A 79 9.39 12.15 -2.78
N GLU A 80 10.36 12.59 -3.58
CA GLU A 80 11.72 12.78 -3.06
C GLU A 80 11.73 13.86 -1.98
N SER A 81 12.35 13.57 -0.83
CA SER A 81 12.55 14.56 0.21
C SER A 81 13.60 15.56 -0.29
N ARG A 82 13.15 16.74 -0.71
CA ARG A 82 14.04 17.90 -0.74
C ARG A 82 14.43 18.17 0.71
N GLU A 83 15.71 18.05 1.03
CA GLU A 83 16.23 18.68 2.25
C GLU A 83 15.89 20.17 2.13
N ASP A 84 15.06 20.70 3.03
CA ASP A 84 15.05 22.13 3.27
C ASP A 84 16.47 22.48 3.68
N LYS A 85 17.20 23.15 2.77
CA LYS A 85 18.48 23.75 3.12
C LYS A 85 18.20 24.72 4.27
N PRO A 86 18.98 24.67 5.36
CA PRO A 86 18.82 25.56 6.50
C PRO A 86 18.96 27.03 6.12
#